data_AF-A0A7C1ZLZ3-F1
#
_entry.id   AF-A0A7C1ZLZ3-F1
#
_cell.length_a   1.000
_cell.length_b   1.000
_cell.length_c   1.000
_cell.angle_alpha   90.00
_cell.angle_beta   90.00
_cell.angle_gamma   90.00
#
_symmetry.space_group_name_H-M   'P 1'
#
loop_
_entity.id
_entity.type
_entity.pdbx_description
1 polymer ?
#
loop_
_entity_poly.entity_id
_entity_poly.type
_entity_poly.pdbx_seq_one_letter_code
_entity_poly.pdbx_strand_id
1 'polypeptide(L)'
;MIRTPTQNNSMHQYFNFVEEECIKADITMKVLVNKLQEYDIHPSAEFIKEMWKSIQTAHTGKKSTTELTTKEVGQVFEIFNKLLGELKIHVPFPSISQLITEE
;
A
#
# COMPACT_ATOMS: atom_id res chain seq x y z
N MET A 1 -20.86 14.44 -16.95
CA MET A 1 -21.88 13.53 -16.37
C MET A 1 -21.25 12.88 -15.15
N ILE A 2 -21.85 12.98 -13.97
CA ILE A 2 -21.31 12.45 -12.70
C ILE A 2 -21.96 11.08 -12.44
N ARG A 3 -21.19 10.10 -11.95
CA ARG A 3 -21.69 8.76 -11.62
C ARG A 3 -22.81 8.83 -10.59
N THR A 4 -23.85 8.01 -10.73
CA THR A 4 -24.91 7.91 -9.73
C THR A 4 -24.45 7.10 -8.51
N PRO A 5 -25.08 7.28 -7.33
CA PRO A 5 -24.76 6.47 -6.15
C PRO A 5 -24.88 4.96 -6.42
N THR A 6 -25.91 4.54 -7.18
CA THR A 6 -26.10 3.14 -7.56
C THR A 6 -24.94 2.62 -8.41
N GLN A 7 -24.48 3.39 -9.40
CA GLN A 7 -23.32 3.02 -10.21
C GLN A 7 -22.04 2.93 -9.36
N ASN A 8 -21.87 3.81 -8.37
CA ASN A 8 -20.73 3.73 -7.46
C ASN A 8 -20.79 2.48 -6.57
N ASN A 9 -21.98 2.13 -6.05
CA ASN A 9 -22.17 0.92 -5.26
C ASN A 9 -21.89 -0.36 -6.08
N SER A 10 -22.31 -0.40 -7.35
CA SER A 10 -22.01 -1.52 -8.24
C SER A 10 -20.50 -1.70 -8.46
N MET A 11 -19.72 -0.61 -8.52
CA MET A 11 -18.26 -0.70 -8.61
C MET A 11 -17.64 -1.32 -7.36
N HIS A 12 -18.07 -0.91 -6.17
CA HIS A 12 -17.57 -1.51 -4.92
C HIS A 12 -17.96 -2.99 -4.81
N GLN A 13 -19.17 -3.36 -5.23
CA GLN A 13 -19.60 -4.75 -5.26
C GLN A 13 -18.76 -5.57 -6.26
N TYR A 14 -18.44 -5.00 -7.43
CA TYR A 14 -17.54 -5.64 -8.38
C TYR A 14 -16.15 -5.88 -7.78
N PHE A 15 -15.58 -4.93 -7.03
CA PHE A 15 -14.29 -5.12 -6.37
C PHE A 15 -14.30 -6.28 -5.37
N ASN A 16 -15.39 -6.45 -4.61
CA ASN A 16 -15.55 -7.59 -3.71
C ASN A 16 -15.59 -8.92 -4.47
N PHE A 17 -16.26 -8.97 -5.62
CA PHE A 17 -16.27 -10.17 -6.45
C PHE A 17 -14.88 -10.50 -7.00
N VAL A 18 -14.12 -9.50 -7.43
CA VAL A 18 -12.73 -9.70 -7.88
C VAL A 18 -11.86 -10.23 -6.74
N GLU A 19 -12.01 -9.69 -5.52
CA GLU A 19 -11.30 -10.19 -4.33
C GLU A 19 -11.61 -11.66 -4.06
N GLU A 20 -12.89 -12.04 -4.03
CA GLU A 20 -13.32 -13.42 -3.80
C GLU A 20 -12.75 -14.39 -4.84
N GLU A 21 -12.78 -14.03 -6.12
CA GLU A 21 -12.23 -14.86 -7.20
C GLU A 21 -10.70 -14.98 -7.11
N CYS A 22 -10.00 -13.89 -6.77
CA CYS A 22 -8.56 -13.94 -6.53
C CYS A 22 -8.20 -14.88 -5.37
N ILE A 23 -8.95 -14.84 -4.26
CA ILE A 23 -8.74 -15.74 -3.11
C ILE A 23 -9.01 -17.20 -3.51
N LYS A 24 -10.10 -17.48 -4.22
CA LYS A 24 -10.43 -18.83 -4.70
C LYS A 24 -9.36 -19.41 -5.63
N ALA A 25 -8.71 -18.56 -6.41
CA ALA A 25 -7.66 -18.92 -7.35
C ALA A 25 -6.24 -18.91 -6.74
N ASP A 26 -6.09 -18.69 -5.43
CA ASP A 26 -4.80 -18.54 -4.73
C ASP A 26 -3.89 -17.46 -5.36
N ILE A 27 -4.50 -16.40 -5.91
CA ILE A 27 -3.78 -15.28 -6.50
C ILE A 27 -3.35 -14.33 -5.39
N THR A 28 -2.04 -14.29 -5.16
CA THR A 28 -1.44 -13.35 -4.19
C THR A 28 -1.22 -11.96 -4.79
N MET A 29 -1.12 -10.95 -3.94
CA MET A 29 -0.78 -9.57 -4.34
C MET A 29 0.51 -9.51 -5.20
N LYS A 30 1.51 -10.36 -4.89
CA LYS A 30 2.74 -10.47 -5.68
C LYS A 30 2.47 -10.86 -7.13
N VAL A 31 1.59 -11.83 -7.36
CA VAL A 31 1.22 -12.28 -8.71
C VAL A 31 0.52 -11.14 -9.46
N LEU A 32 -0.40 -10.45 -8.80
CA LEU A 32 -1.15 -9.35 -9.41
C LEU A 32 -0.22 -8.18 -9.80
N VAL A 33 0.66 -7.74 -8.89
CA VAL A 33 1.63 -6.66 -9.14
C VAL A 33 2.59 -7.01 -10.28
N ASN A 34 3.07 -8.26 -10.35
CA ASN A 34 3.92 -8.69 -11.45
C ASN A 34 3.20 -8.61 -12.80
N LYS A 35 1.89 -8.87 -12.84
CA LYS A 35 1.08 -8.71 -14.05
C LYS A 35 0.79 -7.24 -14.42
N LEU A 36 0.75 -6.36 -13.43
CA LEU A 36 0.62 -4.91 -13.69
C LEU A 36 1.84 -4.30 -14.39
N GLN A 37 2.99 -4.99 -14.42
CA GLN A 37 4.17 -4.53 -15.18
C GLN A 37 3.91 -4.39 -16.68
N GLU A 38 2.87 -5.04 -17.21
CA GLU A 38 2.44 -4.90 -18.61
C GLU A 38 1.81 -3.52 -18.89
N TYR A 39 1.54 -2.72 -17.85
CA TYR A 39 0.89 -1.41 -17.92
C TYR A 39 1.80 -0.33 -17.32
N ASP A 40 1.82 0.85 -17.94
CA ASP A 40 2.57 2.00 -17.42
C ASP A 40 1.73 2.74 -16.36
N ILE A 41 1.74 2.21 -15.14
CA ILE A 41 0.97 2.73 -14.00
C ILE A 41 1.94 3.33 -12.97
N HIS A 42 1.81 4.63 -12.72
CA HIS A 42 2.52 5.27 -11.64
C HIS A 42 1.88 4.92 -10.28
N PRO A 43 2.68 4.59 -9.25
CA PRO A 43 2.13 4.30 -7.93
C PRO A 43 1.53 5.58 -7.31
N SER A 44 0.28 5.48 -6.86
CA SER A 44 -0.37 6.56 -6.09
C SER A 44 0.07 6.54 -4.62
N ALA A 45 -0.18 7.63 -3.90
CA ALA A 45 0.06 7.69 -2.46
C ALA A 45 -0.76 6.63 -1.69
N GLU A 46 -1.99 6.34 -2.12
CA GLU A 46 -2.79 5.27 -1.52
C GLU A 46 -2.14 3.91 -1.74
N PHE A 47 -1.65 3.62 -2.94
CA PHE A 47 -0.98 2.35 -3.23
C PHE A 47 0.28 2.16 -2.37
N ILE A 48 1.12 3.20 -2.26
CA ILE A 48 2.31 3.20 -1.39
C ILE A 48 1.90 2.94 0.07
N LYS A 49 0.82 3.56 0.54
CA LYS A 49 0.30 3.34 1.90
C LYS A 49 -0.22 1.92 2.12
N GLU A 50 -0.87 1.32 1.14
CA GLU A 50 -1.33 -0.08 1.23
C GLU A 50 -0.16 -1.07 1.22
N MET A 51 0.89 -0.81 0.44
CA MET A 51 2.13 -1.59 0.52
C MET A 51 2.73 -1.52 1.93
N TRP A 52 2.82 -0.32 2.52
CA TRP A 52 3.28 -0.15 3.90
C TRP A 52 2.43 -0.96 4.89
N LYS A 53 1.10 -0.80 4.84
CA LYS A 53 0.17 -1.53 5.73
C LYS A 53 0.28 -3.04 5.58
N SER A 54 0.54 -3.54 4.38
CA SER A 54 0.73 -4.97 4.12
C SER A 54 1.97 -5.49 4.87
N ILE A 55 3.10 -4.78 4.79
CA ILE A 55 4.32 -5.13 5.53
C ILE A 55 4.11 -5.00 7.03
N GLN A 56 3.47 -3.90 7.46
CA GLN A 56 3.13 -3.66 8.84
C GLN A 56 2.32 -4.81 9.42
N THR A 57 1.24 -5.20 8.75
CA THR A 57 0.34 -6.27 9.20
C THR A 57 1.07 -7.60 9.24
N ALA A 58 1.86 -7.91 8.21
CA ALA A 58 2.64 -9.15 8.16
C ALA A 58 3.71 -9.25 9.26
N HIS A 59 4.34 -8.13 9.64
CA HIS A 59 5.43 -8.13 10.62
C HIS A 59 4.99 -7.93 12.07
N THR A 60 3.92 -7.14 12.30
CA THR A 60 3.49 -6.72 13.64
C THR A 60 2.10 -7.22 14.01
N GLY A 61 1.30 -7.71 13.05
CA GLY A 61 -0.10 -8.05 13.24
C GLY A 61 -1.04 -6.84 13.37
N LYS A 62 -0.52 -5.61 13.37
CA LYS A 62 -1.29 -4.37 13.55
C LYS A 62 -1.76 -3.79 12.22
N LYS A 63 -2.99 -3.28 12.18
CA LYS A 63 -3.62 -2.80 10.94
C LYS A 63 -3.57 -1.28 10.79
N SER A 64 -3.44 -0.53 11.89
CA SER A 64 -3.36 0.93 11.85
C SER A 64 -1.96 1.41 12.20
N THR A 65 -1.47 2.43 11.50
CA THR A 65 -0.18 3.08 11.84
C THR A 65 -0.22 3.73 13.21
N THR A 66 -1.41 4.09 13.72
CA THR A 66 -1.61 4.65 15.06
C THR A 66 -1.36 3.64 16.18
N GLU A 67 -1.31 2.35 15.86
CA GLU A 67 -1.06 1.27 16.82
C GLU A 67 0.43 0.95 16.95
N LEU A 68 1.28 1.51 16.09
CA LEU A 68 2.71 1.24 16.08
C LEU A 68 3.45 2.03 17.14
N THR A 69 4.35 1.36 17.84
CA THR A 69 5.40 1.98 18.64
C THR A 69 6.49 2.52 17.73
N THR A 70 7.28 3.48 18.20
CA THR A 70 8.43 4.04 17.47
C THR A 70 9.39 2.96 16.98
N LYS A 71 9.61 1.91 17.78
CA LYS A 71 10.45 0.77 17.41
C LYS A 71 9.87 0.00 16.22
N GLU A 72 8.57 -0.29 16.25
CA GLU A 72 7.89 -1.01 15.17
C GLU A 72 7.84 -0.19 13.88
N VAL A 73 7.67 1.14 13.98
CA VAL A 73 7.80 2.04 12.82
C VAL A 73 9.18 1.89 12.19
N GLY A 74 10.24 1.92 12.99
CA GLY A 74 11.61 1.70 12.50
C GLY A 74 11.79 0.36 11.82
N GLN A 75 11.25 -0.73 12.39
CA GLN A 75 11.32 -2.07 11.79
C GLN A 75 10.61 -2.15 10.43
N VAL A 76 9.40 -1.59 10.33
CA VAL A 76 8.64 -1.56 9.06
C VAL A 76 9.35 -0.67 8.05
N PHE A 77 9.88 0.47 8.48
CA PHE A 77 10.66 1.38 7.63
C PHE A 77 11.88 0.70 7.01
N GLU A 78 12.68 -0.05 7.79
CA GLU A 78 13.86 -0.73 7.27
C GLU A 78 13.51 -1.73 6.15
N ILE A 79 12.43 -2.50 6.33
CA ILE A 79 11.94 -3.44 5.31
C ILE A 79 11.48 -2.67 4.06
N PHE A 80 10.74 -1.59 4.24
CA PHE A 80 10.23 -0.77 3.14
C PHE A 80 11.36 -0.07 2.37
N ASN A 81 12.33 0.50 3.09
CA ASN A 81 13.50 1.16 2.51
C ASN A 81 14.40 0.16 1.77
N LYS A 82 14.53 -1.08 2.26
CA LYS A 82 15.22 -2.15 1.53
C LYS A 82 14.52 -2.47 0.20
N LEU A 83 13.19 -2.59 0.20
CA LEU A 83 12.41 -2.81 -1.02
C LEU A 83 12.60 -1.68 -2.05
N LEU A 84 12.57 -0.42 -1.59
CA LEU A 84 12.87 0.73 -2.45
C LEU A 84 14.32 0.73 -2.95
N GLY A 85 15.26 0.28 -2.12
CA GLY A 85 16.67 0.15 -2.48
C GLY A 85 16.92 -0.84 -3.62
N GLU A 86 16.13 -1.92 -3.70
CA GLU A 86 16.17 -2.86 -4.85
C GLU A 86 15.77 -2.16 -6.17
N LEU A 87 14.93 -1.12 -6.09
CA LEU A 87 14.55 -0.26 -7.20
C LEU A 87 15.51 0.92 -7.40
N LYS A 88 16.62 0.98 -6.63
CA LYS A 88 17.59 2.09 -6.60
C LYS A 88 16.96 3.43 -6.16
N ILE A 89 15.88 3.37 -5.40
CA ILE A 89 15.20 4.53 -4.81
C ILE A 89 15.56 4.60 -3.33
N HIS A 90 15.93 5.78 -2.85
CA HIS A 90 16.12 6.02 -1.43
C HIS A 90 15.39 7.30 -1.01
N VAL A 91 14.50 7.17 -0.04
CA VAL A 91 13.77 8.28 0.57
C VAL A 91 13.98 8.19 2.08
N PRO A 92 14.72 9.13 2.70
CA PRO A 92 14.91 9.10 4.14
C PRO A 92 13.59 9.38 4.85
N PHE A 93 13.41 8.78 6.02
CA PHE A 93 12.27 9.12 6.87
C PHE A 93 12.38 10.60 7.27
N PRO A 94 11.30 11.40 7.17
CA PRO A 94 11.38 12.83 7.48
C PRO A 94 11.75 13.02 8.95
N SER A 95 12.71 13.92 9.17
CA SER A 95 13.04 14.43 10.50
C SER A 95 12.02 15.50 10.93
N ILE A 96 11.89 15.72 12.24
CA ILE A 96 10.99 16.74 12.81
C ILE A 96 11.21 18.12 12.18
N SER A 97 12.47 18.48 11.89
CA SER A 97 12.81 19.76 11.25
C SER A 97 12.21 19.91 9.85
N GLN A 98 12.05 18.82 9.09
CA GLN A 98 11.49 18.86 7.74
C GLN A 98 9.97 19.05 7.77
N LEU A 99 9.28 18.49 8.76
CA LEU A 99 7.83 18.63 8.92
C LEU A 99 7.40 20.07 9.24
N ILE A 100 8.26 20.83 9.93
CA ILE A 100 7.98 22.23 10.32
C ILE A 100 8.16 23.18 9.13
N THR A 101 8.86 22.76 8.06
CA THR A 101 9.19 23.65 6.92
C THR A 101 8.12 23.59 5.81
N GLU A 102 7.09 22.77 5.95
CA GLU A 102 6.03 22.54 4.93
C GLU A 102 4.66 23.16 5.30
N GLU A 103 4.60 24.07 6.28
CA GLU A 103 3.43 24.93 6.57
C GLU A 103 3.57 26.32 5.92
#